data_AF-A0A259ISV6-F1
#
_entry.id   AF-A0A259ISV6-F1
#
_cell.length_a   1.000
_cell.length_b   1.000
_cell.length_c   1.000
_cell.angle_alpha   90.00
_cell.angle_beta   90.00
_cell.angle_gamma   90.00
#
_symmetry.space_group_name_H-M   'P 1'
#
loop_
_entity.id
_entity.type
_entity.pdbx_description
1 polymer ?
#
loop_
_entity_poly.entity_id
_entity_poly.type
_entity_poly.pdbx_seq_one_letter_code
_entity_poly.pdbx_strand_id
1 'polypeptide(L)' 'MRIMVNQVTQEVPDNSTIDDVLLLIDAQPPFAVAINYEFVPKTRHAEEVLREGDEMEVISPVTGG' A
#
# COMPACT_ATOMS: atom_id res chain seq x y z
N MET A 1 1.66 -14.08 -3.43
CA MET A 1 1.56 -14.00 -1.95
C MET A 1 0.25 -13.35 -1.50
N ARG A 2 -0.12 -13.55 -0.23
CA ARG A 2 -1.29 -12.92 0.39
C ARG A 2 -0.86 -11.77 1.31
N ILE A 3 -1.50 -10.62 1.18
CA ILE A 3 -1.29 -9.44 2.03
C ILE A 3 -2.65 -8.90 2.49
N MET A 4 -2.65 -7.97 3.44
CA MET A 4 -3.85 -7.23 3.83
C MET A 4 -3.74 -5.79 3.36
N VAL A 5 -4.74 -5.30 2.61
CA VAL A 5 -4.81 -3.92 2.12
C VAL A 5 -6.06 -3.25 2.67
N ASN A 6 -5.91 -2.22 3.50
CA ASN A 6 -7.02 -1.55 4.19
C ASN A 6 -8.00 -2.56 4.84
N GLN A 7 -7.47 -3.53 5.59
CA GLN A 7 -8.23 -4.58 6.27
C GLN A 7 -8.95 -5.58 5.35
N VAL A 8 -8.63 -5.58 4.05
CA VAL A 8 -9.13 -6.54 3.06
C VAL A 8 -7.98 -7.39 2.55
N THR A 9 -8.13 -8.70 2.64
CA THR A 9 -7.14 -9.66 2.11
C THR A 9 -7.04 -9.56 0.59
N GLN A 10 -5.83 -9.42 0.07
CA GLN A 10 -5.54 -9.40 -1.36
C GLN A 10 -4.51 -10.48 -1.72
N GLU A 11 -4.70 -11.12 -2.87
CA GLU A 11 -3.68 -11.97 -3.50
C GLU A 11 -2.97 -11.18 -4.60
N VAL A 12 -1.64 -11.10 -4.49
CA VAL A 12 -0.78 -10.34 -5.40
C VAL A 12 0.38 -11.21 -5.86
N PRO A 13 0.98 -10.98 -7.03
CA PRO A 13 2.20 -11.67 -7.45
C PRO A 13 3.33 -11.57 -6.42
N ASP A 14 4.20 -12.57 -6.36
CA ASP A 14 5.39 -12.48 -5.53
C ASP A 14 6.31 -11.36 -6.04
N ASN A 15 6.95 -10.66 -5.11
CA ASN A 15 7.76 -9.47 -5.36
C ASN A 15 6.97 -8.24 -5.89
N SER A 16 5.64 -8.19 -5.68
CA SER A 16 4.87 -6.97 -5.96
C SER A 16 5.35 -5.80 -5.11
N THR A 17 5.39 -4.61 -5.70
CA THR A 17 5.72 -3.35 -5.03
C THR A 17 4.48 -2.66 -4.49
N ILE A 18 4.66 -1.57 -3.72
CA ILE A 18 3.54 -0.72 -3.30
C ILE A 18 2.78 -0.18 -4.51
N ASP A 19 3.49 0.29 -5.55
CA ASP A 19 2.85 0.84 -6.77
C ASP A 19 1.99 -0.20 -7.50
N ASP A 20 2.42 -1.45 -7.56
CA ASP A 20 1.64 -2.54 -8.15
C ASP A 20 0.30 -2.74 -7.41
N VAL A 21 0.33 -2.66 -6.08
CA VAL A 21 -0.88 -2.79 -5.25
C VAL A 21 -1.76 -1.56 -5.35
N LEU A 22 -1.19 -0.35 -5.39
CA LEU A 22 -1.94 0.89 -5.61
C LEU A 22 -2.69 0.86 -6.94
N LEU A 23 -2.05 0.35 -8.01
CA LEU A 23 -2.68 0.15 -9.31
C LEU A 23 -3.79 -0.90 -9.26
N LEU A 24 -3.55 -2.02 -8.58
CA LEU A 24 -4.52 -3.12 -8.44
C LEU A 24 -5.83 -2.66 -7.80
N ILE A 25 -5.75 -1.79 -6.79
CA ILE A 25 -6.92 -1.28 -6.06
C ILE A 25 -7.48 0.04 -6.63
N ASP A 26 -6.92 0.53 -7.74
CA ASP A 26 -7.26 1.81 -8.38
C ASP A 26 -7.23 3.00 -7.40
N ALA A 27 -6.19 3.04 -6.55
CA ALA A 27 -6.04 4.07 -5.52
C ALA A 27 -5.88 5.48 -6.14
N GLN A 28 -6.70 6.43 -5.68
CA GLN A 28 -6.70 7.80 -6.19
C GLN A 28 -6.02 8.78 -5.22
N PRO A 29 -5.02 9.57 -5.67
CA PRO A 29 -4.35 10.56 -4.82
C PRO A 29 -5.27 11.75 -4.48
N PRO A 30 -4.99 12.48 -3.37
CA PRO A 30 -3.84 12.32 -2.50
C PRO A 30 -4.02 11.20 -1.46
N PHE A 31 -2.93 10.48 -1.19
CA PHE A 31 -2.87 9.47 -0.14
C PHE A 31 -1.46 9.39 0.44
N ALA A 32 -1.35 8.79 1.62
CA ALA A 32 -0.13 8.23 2.18
C ALA A 32 -0.26 6.70 2.21
N VAL A 33 0.88 6.00 2.20
CA VAL A 33 0.92 4.54 2.36
C VAL A 33 1.72 4.20 3.60
N ALA A 34 1.20 3.28 4.40
CA ALA A 34 1.94 2.63 5.48
C ALA A 34 2.02 1.12 5.25
N ILE A 35 3.16 0.52 5.56
CA ILE A 35 3.37 -0.93 5.60
C ILE A 35 3.65 -1.30 7.05
N ASN A 36 2.89 -2.24 7.60
CA ASN A 36 3.03 -2.68 8.99
C ASN A 36 3.07 -1.50 9.97
N TYR A 37 2.16 -0.54 9.78
CA TYR A 37 2.03 0.69 10.58
C TYR A 37 3.19 1.70 10.47
N GLU A 38 4.11 1.52 9.51
CA GLU A 38 5.19 2.47 9.22
C GLU A 38 4.97 3.16 7.86
N PHE A 39 5.00 4.50 7.84
CA PHE A 39 4.81 5.26 6.60
C PHE A 39 5.98 5.07 5.62
N VAL A 40 5.65 4.73 4.38
CA VAL A 40 6.63 4.62 3.30
C VAL A 40 6.57 5.90 2.44
N PRO A 41 7.69 6.64 2.29
CA PRO A 41 7.74 7.82 1.43
C PRO A 41 7.36 7.48 -0.02
N LYS A 42 6.61 8.35 -0.69
CA LYS A 42 6.17 8.16 -2.09
C LYS A 42 7.33 7.82 -3.04
N THR A 43 8.51 8.40 -2.82
CA THR A 43 9.70 8.14 -3.64
C THR A 43 10.20 6.70 -3.56
N ARG A 44 9.75 5.92 -2.58
CA ARG A 44 10.11 4.50 -2.39
C ARG A 44 9.01 3.53 -2.84
N HIS A 45 7.82 3.99 -3.22
CA HIS A 45 6.70 3.08 -3.51
C HIS A 45 6.99 2.10 -4.65
N ALA A 46 7.68 2.56 -5.70
CA ALA A 46 8.11 1.71 -6.82
C ALA A 46 9.25 0.73 -6.48
N GLU A 47 9.95 0.90 -5.36
CA GLU A 47 11.11 0.09 -4.95
C GLU A 47 10.83 -0.81 -3.74
N GLU A 48 9.82 -0.44 -2.93
CA GLU A 48 9.45 -1.19 -1.74
C GLU A 48 8.66 -2.44 -2.11
N VAL A 49 9.36 -3.58 -2.11
CA VAL A 49 8.79 -4.90 -2.36
C VAL A 49 8.07 -5.42 -1.13
N LEU A 50 6.79 -5.76 -1.29
CA LEU A 50 5.95 -6.34 -0.26
C LEU A 50 6.33 -7.80 0.02
N ARG A 51 6.02 -8.26 1.23
CA ARG A 51 6.22 -9.64 1.68
C ARG A 51 4.88 -10.27 2.03
N GLU A 52 4.83 -11.59 2.01
CA GLU A 52 3.64 -12.32 2.44
C GLU A 52 3.30 -11.98 3.90
N GLY A 53 2.02 -11.68 4.14
CA GLY A 53 1.51 -11.28 5.45
C GLY A 53 1.62 -9.80 5.78
N ASP A 54 2.23 -8.97 4.93
CA ASP A 54 2.31 -7.53 5.17
C ASP A 54 0.92 -6.89 5.23
N GLU A 55 0.79 -5.87 6.10
CA GLU A 55 -0.38 -5.01 6.22
C GLU A 55 -0.10 -3.67 5.55
N MET A 56 -0.73 -3.42 4.41
CA MET A 56 -0.68 -2.15 3.69
C MET A 56 -1.92 -1.31 3.98
N GLU A 57 -1.72 -0.07 4.40
CA GLU A 57 -2.79 0.92 4.57
C GLU A 57 -2.61 2.06 3.58
N VAL A 58 -3.64 2.30 2.77
CA VAL A 58 -3.76 3.52 1.96
C VAL A 58 -4.63 4.51 2.71
N ILE A 59 -4.05 5.65 3.07
CA ILE A 59 -4.64 6.61 3.99
C ILE A 59 -4.88 7.92 3.23
N SER A 60 -6.14 8.32 3.10
CA SER A 60 -6.48 9.64 2.57
C SER A 60 -6.20 10.73 3.61
N PRO A 61 -5.61 11.87 3.24
CA PRO A 61 -5.38 12.97 4.17
C PRO A 61 -6.72 13.54 4.64
N VAL A 62 -6.82 13.80 5.94
CA VAL A 62 -7.95 14.52 6.51
C VAL A 62 -7.62 16.01 6.44
N THR A 63 -8.14 16.73 5.45
CA THR A 63 -8.02 18.19 5.40
C THR A 63 -8.98 18.80 6.41
N GLY A 64 -8.46 19.27 7.54
CA GLY A 64 -9.18 20.14 8.46
C GLY A 64 -9.33 21.54 7.88
N GLY A 65 -10.53 22.12 8.00
CA GLY A 65 -10.80 23.54 7.70
C GLY A 65 -10.54 24.45 8.89
#